data_AF-A0A815RBA3-F1
#
_entry.id   AF-A0A815RBA3-F1
#
_cell.length_a   1.000
_cell.length_b   1.000
_cell.length_c   1.000
_cell.angle_alpha   90.00
_cell.angle_beta   90.00
_cell.angle_gamma   90.00
#
_symmetry.space_group_name_H-M   'P 1'
#
loop_
_entity.id
_entity.type
_entity.pdbx_description
1 polymer ?
#
loop_
_entity_poly.entity_id
_entity_poly.type
_entity_poly.pdbx_seq_one_letter_code
_entity_poly.pdbx_strand_id
1 'polypeptide(L)'
;MLNNQFGVYVAYGYNNVTSTSIWTAGQSSTPTGAYFVAQADRNLVVYTSNGAPIWSPLINNGGVGAPFCLAIQDSGNLVWTNSTNTLIWQSGSSG
;
A
#
# COMPACT_ATOMS: atom_id res chain seq x y z
N MET A 1 10.72 -21.80 3.27
CA MET A 1 11.41 -20.59 2.79
C MET A 1 10.47 -19.43 3.07
N LEU A 2 10.84 -18.47 3.91
CA LEU A 2 10.01 -17.31 4.21
C LEU A 2 10.08 -16.36 3.01
N ASN A 3 8.95 -16.15 2.34
CA ASN A 3 8.82 -15.14 1.29
C ASN A 3 8.89 -13.78 1.95
N ASN A 4 10.08 -13.21 2.03
CA ASN A 4 10.24 -11.83 2.44
C ASN A 4 9.69 -10.97 1.31
N GLN A 5 8.55 -10.33 1.57
CA GLN A 5 7.92 -9.36 0.68
C GLN A 5 7.93 -7.98 1.34
N PHE A 6 7.97 -6.91 0.55
CA PHE A 6 7.62 -5.59 1.04
C PHE A 6 6.11 -5.55 1.24
N GLY A 7 5.66 -5.42 2.49
CA GLY A 7 4.27 -5.57 2.87
C GLY A 7 3.83 -4.58 3.93
N VAL A 8 2.54 -4.27 3.93
CA VAL A 8 1.90 -3.53 5.01
C VAL A 8 1.37 -4.56 6.01
N TYR A 9 1.80 -4.41 7.25
CA TYR A 9 1.39 -5.24 8.38
C TYR A 9 0.59 -4.36 9.34
N VAL A 10 -0.53 -4.88 9.80
CA VAL A 10 -1.27 -4.27 10.90
C VAL A 10 -1.04 -5.13 12.14
N ALA A 11 -0.68 -4.48 13.25
CA ALA A 11 -0.57 -5.10 14.55
C ALA A 11 -1.60 -4.47 15.49
N TYR A 12 -2.45 -5.30 16.08
CA TYR A 12 -3.37 -4.89 17.14
C TYR A 12 -2.90 -5.51 18.47
N GLY A 13 -2.76 -4.68 19.51
CA GLY A 13 -2.59 -5.14 20.89
C GLY A 13 -1.26 -4.78 21.56
N TYR A 14 -1.35 -4.14 22.73
CA TYR A 14 -0.25 -3.96 23.68
C TYR A 14 0.19 -5.36 24.17
N ASN A 15 1.41 -5.77 23.82
CA ASN A 15 2.14 -6.95 24.30
C ASN A 15 1.89 -8.35 23.68
N ASN A 16 1.13 -8.52 22.59
CA ASN A 16 1.15 -9.78 21.82
C ASN A 16 0.95 -9.50 20.32
N VAL A 17 2.04 -9.12 19.66
CA VAL A 17 2.09 -8.69 18.26
C VAL A 17 1.88 -9.91 17.34
N THR A 18 0.64 -10.27 17.03
CA THR A 18 0.36 -11.01 15.80
C THR A 18 0.32 -10.00 14.66
N SER A 19 1.47 -9.79 13.99
CA SER A 19 1.52 -9.00 12.77
C SER A 19 0.85 -9.79 11.64
N THR A 20 -0.38 -9.42 11.28
CA THR A 20 -1.04 -9.97 10.10
C THR A 20 -0.61 -9.15 8.89
N SER A 21 -0.04 -9.83 7.89
CA SER A 21 0.22 -9.22 6.59
C SER A 21 -1.11 -8.96 5.90
N ILE A 22 -1.45 -7.70 5.65
CA ILE A 22 -2.70 -7.34 4.97
C ILE A 22 -2.52 -7.14 3.47
N TRP A 23 -1.29 -6.84 3.01
CA TRP A 23 -0.96 -6.72 1.59
C TRP A 23 0.54 -6.75 1.35
N THR A 24 0.96 -7.19 0.16
CA THR A 24 2.37 -7.15 -0.28
C THR A 24 2.53 -6.73 -1.74
N ALA A 25 3.67 -6.11 -2.05
CA ALA A 25 4.05 -5.69 -3.40
C ALA A 25 4.41 -6.85 -4.35
N GLY A 26 4.20 -8.10 -3.92
CA GLY A 26 4.37 -9.30 -4.75
C GLY A 26 5.80 -9.61 -5.21
N GLN A 27 6.82 -9.02 -4.58
CA GLN A 27 8.21 -9.25 -4.95
C GLN A 27 8.72 -10.62 -4.47
N SER A 28 9.59 -11.25 -5.25
CA SER A 28 10.25 -12.53 -4.87
C SER A 28 11.27 -12.37 -3.75
N SER A 29 11.72 -11.13 -3.49
CA SER A 29 12.57 -10.75 -2.37
C SER A 29 12.15 -9.38 -1.83
N THR A 30 12.38 -9.12 -0.53
CA THR A 30 12.16 -7.77 0.04
C THR A 30 13.35 -6.89 -0.30
N PRO A 31 13.19 -5.87 -1.16
CA PRO A 31 14.23 -4.87 -1.32
C PRO A 31 14.46 -4.14 0.01
N THR A 32 15.72 -4.08 0.43
CA THR A 32 16.10 -3.33 1.64
C THR A 32 15.97 -1.85 1.37
N GLY A 33 15.29 -1.13 2.27
CA GLY A 33 15.08 0.32 2.15
C GLY A 33 14.05 0.73 1.10
N ALA A 34 13.12 -0.15 0.73
CA ALA A 34 11.99 0.23 -0.10
C ALA A 34 11.04 1.20 0.63
N TYR A 35 10.36 2.04 -0.15
CA TYR A 35 9.50 3.09 0.37
C TYR A 35 8.28 3.31 -0.53
N PHE A 36 7.21 3.82 0.09
CA PHE A 36 5.98 4.24 -0.59
C PHE A 36 6.04 5.72 -0.96
N VAL A 37 5.53 6.07 -2.13
CA VAL A 37 5.35 7.46 -2.58
C VAL A 37 3.94 7.64 -3.15
N ALA A 38 3.19 8.56 -2.56
CA ALA A 38 2.05 9.19 -3.20
C ALA A 38 2.55 10.29 -4.14
N GLN A 39 2.45 10.07 -5.45
CA GLN A 39 3.03 10.95 -6.46
C GLN A 39 2.03 12.02 -6.92
N ALA A 40 2.56 13.14 -7.43
CA ALA A 40 1.75 14.25 -7.96
C ALA A 40 0.92 13.86 -9.19
N ASP A 41 1.37 12.84 -9.93
CA ASP A 41 0.68 12.25 -11.08
C ASP A 41 -0.44 11.27 -10.69
N ARG A 42 -0.82 11.25 -9.40
CA ARG A 42 -1.95 10.48 -8.85
C ARG A 42 -1.65 8.99 -8.67
N ASN A 43 -0.39 8.59 -8.78
CA ASN A 43 0.01 7.22 -8.57
C ASN A 43 0.45 6.95 -7.11
N LEU A 44 0.25 5.72 -6.67
CA LEU A 44 0.83 5.20 -5.43
C LEU A 44 1.87 4.16 -5.80
N VAL A 45 3.15 4.46 -5.56
CA VAL A 45 4.25 3.64 -6.05
C VAL A 45 5.11 3.16 -4.90
N VAL A 46 5.52 1.89 -4.96
CA VAL A 46 6.62 1.36 -4.16
C VAL A 46 7.88 1.44 -4.99
N TYR A 47 8.92 2.02 -4.39
CA TYR A 47 10.25 2.11 -4.95
C TYR A 47 11.24 1.24 -4.16
N THR A 48 12.25 0.71 -4.84
CA THR A 48 13.47 0.24 -4.16
C THR A 48 14.24 1.43 -3.58
N SER A 49 15.20 1.15 -2.70
CA SER A 49 16.12 2.17 -2.17
C SER A 49 16.89 2.94 -3.24
N ASN A 50 17.07 2.38 -4.44
CA ASN A 50 17.72 3.04 -5.57
C ASN A 50 16.74 3.82 -6.48
N GLY A 51 15.47 3.95 -6.08
CA GLY A 51 14.46 4.68 -6.85
C GLY A 51 13.88 3.92 -8.04
N ALA A 52 14.05 2.58 -8.11
CA ALA A 52 13.40 1.77 -9.15
C ALA A 52 11.98 1.40 -8.72
N PRO A 53 10.93 1.65 -9.53
CA PRO A 53 9.56 1.30 -9.17
C PRO A 53 9.38 -0.22 -9.22
N ILE A 54 8.81 -0.81 -8.18
CA ILE A 54 8.58 -2.26 -8.07
C ILE A 54 7.10 -2.62 -8.01
N TRP A 55 6.25 -1.66 -7.66
CA TRP A 55 4.81 -1.84 -7.68
C TRP A 55 4.10 -0.50 -7.85
N SER A 56 3.02 -0.50 -8.62
CA SER A 56 2.00 0.54 -8.59
C SER A 56 0.66 -0.10 -9.00
N PRO A 57 -0.49 0.45 -8.59
CA PRO A 57 -1.77 -0.12 -8.98
C PRO A 57 -2.12 0.16 -10.46
N LEU A 58 -1.24 0.83 -11.23
CA LEU A 58 -1.37 1.11 -12.67
C LEU A 58 -2.72 1.72 -13.06
N ILE A 59 -3.07 2.84 -12.43
CA ILE A 59 -4.42 3.38 -12.55
C ILE A 59 -4.48 4.47 -13.62
N ASN A 60 -5.02 4.09 -14.79
CA ASN A 60 -5.39 4.99 -15.88
C ASN A 60 -6.73 5.68 -15.59
N ASN A 61 -6.87 6.39 -14.46
CA ASN A 61 -8.11 7.11 -14.17
C ASN A 61 -8.02 8.55 -14.67
N GLY A 62 -8.69 8.83 -15.80
CA GLY A 62 -8.98 10.17 -16.31
C GLY A 62 -9.95 10.97 -15.44
N GLY A 63 -10.05 10.70 -14.14
CA GLY A 63 -11.11 11.18 -13.26
C GLY A 63 -10.62 11.65 -11.89
N VAL A 64 -10.90 12.93 -11.62
CA VAL A 64 -10.83 13.72 -10.38
C VAL A 64 -9.45 13.97 -9.75
N GLY A 65 -9.19 15.25 -9.48
CA GLY A 65 -7.93 15.76 -8.94
C GLY A 65 -7.77 15.52 -7.43
N ALA A 66 -6.56 15.78 -6.95
CA ALA A 66 -6.15 15.79 -5.56
C ALA A 66 -7.14 16.55 -4.62
N PRO A 67 -7.11 16.31 -3.30
CA PRO A 67 -6.19 15.42 -2.56
C PRO A 67 -6.48 13.93 -2.74
N PHE A 68 -5.46 13.11 -2.52
CA PHE A 68 -5.60 11.66 -2.38
C PHE A 68 -5.37 11.26 -0.93
N CYS A 69 -6.02 10.18 -0.50
CA CYS A 69 -5.92 9.71 0.88
C CYS A 69 -5.53 8.22 0.90
N LEU A 70 -4.43 7.91 1.60
CA LEU A 70 -4.05 6.56 2.00
C LEU A 70 -4.46 6.37 3.46
N ALA A 71 -5.39 5.46 3.73
CA ALA A 71 -5.94 5.25 5.06
C ALA A 71 -6.12 3.76 5.38
N ILE A 72 -5.99 3.40 6.65
CA ILE A 72 -6.41 2.08 7.17
C ILE A 72 -7.81 2.26 7.74
N GLN A 73 -8.76 1.48 7.24
CA GLN A 73 -10.13 1.42 7.78
C GLN A 73 -10.16 0.55 9.06
N ASP A 74 -11.20 0.70 9.88
CA ASP A 74 -11.41 -0.12 11.09
C ASP A 74 -11.41 -1.62 10.79
N SER A 75 -11.82 -1.99 9.57
CA SER A 75 -11.77 -3.35 9.04
C SER A 75 -10.34 -3.88 8.76
N GLY A 76 -9.29 -3.09 8.99
CA GLY A 76 -7.92 -3.45 8.61
C GLY A 76 -7.65 -3.39 7.11
N ASN A 77 -8.57 -2.83 6.31
CA ASN A 77 -8.37 -2.63 4.88
C ASN A 77 -7.56 -1.36 4.63
N LEU A 78 -6.47 -1.46 3.88
CA LEU A 78 -5.69 -0.31 3.42
C LEU A 78 -6.31 0.19 2.12
N VAL A 79 -6.76 1.44 2.11
CA VAL A 79 -7.45 2.04 0.97
C VAL A 79 -6.71 3.26 0.45
N TRP A 80 -6.70 3.39 -0.87
CA TRP A 80 -6.27 4.57 -1.60
C TRP A 80 -7.50 5.18 -2.28
N THR A 81 -7.79 6.45 -1.99
CA THR A 81 -9.00 7.15 -2.46
C THR A 81 -8.68 8.54 -3.01
N ASN A 82 -9.57 9.08 -3.84
CA ASN A 82 -9.49 10.48 -4.30
C ASN A 82 -10.23 11.44 -3.34
N SER A 83 -10.29 12.70 -3.72
CA SER A 83 -10.93 13.79 -2.98
C SER A 83 -12.44 13.63 -2.76
N THR A 84 -13.11 12.79 -3.55
CA THR A 84 -14.53 12.45 -3.42
C THR A 84 -14.76 11.12 -2.70
N ASN A 85 -13.74 10.57 -2.04
CA ASN A 85 -13.75 9.24 -1.41
C ASN A 85 -14.02 8.09 -2.39
N THR A 86 -13.82 8.30 -3.69
CA THR A 86 -13.90 7.22 -4.67
C THR A 86 -12.72 6.29 -4.46
N LEU A 87 -13.00 5.00 -4.33
CA LEU A 87 -11.99 3.97 -4.18
C LEU A 87 -11.14 3.87 -5.47
N ILE A 88 -9.84 4.05 -5.30
CA ILE A 88 -8.86 3.92 -6.38
C ILE A 88 -8.21 2.53 -6.30
N TRP A 89 -7.75 2.14 -5.10
CA TRP A 89 -7.15 0.83 -4.85
C TRP A 89 -7.41 0.40 -3.40
N GLN A 90 -7.44 -0.91 -3.15
CA GLN A 90 -7.50 -1.48 -1.80
C GLN A 90 -6.66 -2.74 -1.69
N SER A 91 -6.18 -3.05 -0.48
CA SER A 91 -5.45 -4.29 -0.18
C SER A 91 -6.29 -5.54 -0.38
N GLY A 92 -7.62 -5.43 -0.30
CA GLY A 92 -8.54 -6.57 -0.38
C GLY A 92 -8.57 -7.40 0.91
N SER A 93 -8.00 -6.86 2.00
CA SER A 93 -8.00 -7.47 3.33
C SER A 93 -9.24 -7.03 4.11
N SER A 94 -9.96 -8.01 4.66
CA SER A 94 -10.80 -7.82 5.83
C SER A 94 -10.07 -8.47 7.00
N GLY A 95 -9.69 -7.67 8.01
CA GLY A 95 -9.11 -8.15 9.26
C GLY A 95 -10.05 -9.05 10.03
#